data_AF-W6N5J6-F1
#
_entry.id   AF-W6N5J6-F1
#
_cell.length_a   1.000
_cell.length_b   1.000
_cell.length_c   1.000
_cell.angle_alpha   90.00
_cell.angle_beta   90.00
_cell.angle_gamma   90.00
#
_symmetry.space_group_name_H-M   'P 1'
#
loop_
_entity.id
_entity.type
_entity.pdbx_description
1 polymer ?
#
loop_
_entity_poly.entity_id
_entity_poly.type
_entity_poly.pdbx_seq_one_letter_code
_entity_poly.pdbx_strand_id
1 'polypeptide(L)'
;MIKGVDISNLNGKVNINLLKNEDHQFVISKATEGATFIDRFYNNNIANTKALGLIAGGYHFANFQDRAKAIREANFFKSIAAGAKPDFVVLDFEQKCSRDMTDACLAFLDIISDIAPALIYCNPSYIKEHLNSKITKYPLWVAHYGVKSPSFTLWDKYSIWQFIDKGQISGVIGYIDLNYMTEDFYNSLKGGKKKVKNIVVYNYGPDQNSAEILADYLNCPTISNGRKFDFSQVENVYAVGGNEKQYTSYLTKLISGSDRYATMQLVLNFIKNGGK
;
A
#
# COMPACT_ATOMS: atom_id res chain seq x y z
N MET A 1 2.64 11.61 6.32
CA MET A 1 2.28 11.65 4.87
C MET A 1 3.50 11.28 4.05
N ILE A 2 3.35 10.33 3.13
CA ILE A 2 4.46 9.77 2.36
C ILE A 2 4.53 10.50 1.01
N LYS A 3 5.72 10.93 0.57
CA LYS A 3 5.90 11.62 -0.71
C LYS A 3 6.12 10.65 -1.85
N GLY A 4 5.63 11.00 -3.02
CA GLY A 4 5.88 10.28 -4.26
C GLY A 4 5.57 11.14 -5.47
N VAL A 5 5.76 10.54 -6.64
CA VAL A 5 5.57 11.20 -7.92
C VAL A 5 4.79 10.29 -8.86
N ASP A 6 4.19 10.88 -9.88
CA ASP A 6 3.74 10.13 -11.04
C ASP A 6 4.41 10.64 -12.32
N ILE A 7 4.67 9.69 -13.23
CA ILE A 7 5.47 9.89 -14.44
C ILE A 7 4.86 9.16 -15.64
N SER A 8 5.19 9.65 -16.83
CA SER A 8 4.77 9.08 -18.11
C SER A 8 5.88 9.15 -19.16
N ASN A 9 5.56 8.78 -20.39
CA ASN A 9 6.41 8.93 -21.56
C ASN A 9 6.85 10.38 -21.80
N LEU A 10 6.16 11.37 -21.24
CA LEU A 10 6.54 12.78 -21.32
C LEU A 10 7.82 13.08 -20.53
N ASN A 11 8.14 12.27 -19.51
CA ASN A 11 9.35 12.41 -18.71
C ASN A 11 10.56 11.66 -19.29
N GLY A 12 10.36 10.92 -20.38
CA GLY A 12 11.41 10.13 -21.02
C GLY A 12 11.99 9.04 -20.11
N LYS A 13 13.29 8.81 -20.21
CA LYS A 13 14.00 7.85 -19.35
C LYS A 13 14.32 8.51 -18.01
N VAL A 14 13.55 8.17 -16.97
CA VAL A 14 13.74 8.70 -15.62
C VAL A 14 14.74 7.84 -14.82
N ASN A 15 15.70 8.48 -14.16
CA ASN A 15 16.56 7.81 -13.18
C ASN A 15 15.88 7.79 -11.81
N ILE A 16 15.27 6.65 -11.44
CA ILE A 16 14.49 6.52 -10.20
C ILE A 16 15.33 6.75 -8.92
N ASN A 17 16.66 6.59 -8.99
CA ASN A 17 17.53 6.93 -7.86
C ASN A 17 17.45 8.42 -7.49
N LEU A 18 17.24 9.31 -8.46
CA LEU A 18 17.08 10.74 -8.18
C LEU A 18 15.85 10.98 -7.33
N LEU A 19 14.73 10.33 -7.68
CA LEU A 19 13.48 10.41 -6.93
C LEU A 19 13.67 9.91 -5.48
N LYS A 20 14.35 8.77 -5.32
CA LYS A 20 14.67 8.23 -3.99
C LYS A 20 15.54 9.17 -3.15
N ASN A 21 16.52 9.81 -3.78
CA ASN A 21 17.42 10.75 -3.10
C ASN A 21 16.72 12.04 -2.67
N GLU A 22 15.60 12.38 -3.30
CA GLU A 22 14.69 13.47 -2.89
C GLU A 22 13.58 13.01 -1.94
N ASP A 23 13.75 11.85 -1.29
CA ASP A 23 12.84 11.27 -0.29
C ASP A 23 11.46 10.88 -0.84
N HIS A 24 11.37 10.58 -2.13
CA HIS A 24 10.18 9.94 -2.69
C HIS A 24 10.18 8.43 -2.40
N GLN A 25 9.07 7.95 -1.85
CA GLN A 25 8.90 6.56 -1.40
C GLN A 25 8.03 5.72 -2.34
N PHE A 26 7.39 6.36 -3.32
CA PHE A 26 6.60 5.69 -4.35
C PHE A 26 6.64 6.42 -5.70
N VAL A 27 6.44 5.66 -6.78
CA VAL A 27 6.33 6.17 -8.14
C VAL A 27 5.13 5.53 -8.82
N ILE A 28 4.25 6.34 -9.43
CA ILE A 28 3.14 5.86 -10.26
C ILE A 28 3.52 6.08 -11.72
N SER A 29 3.42 5.06 -12.57
CA SER A 29 3.84 5.15 -13.97
C SER A 29 2.69 4.90 -14.92
N LYS A 30 2.55 5.74 -15.94
CA LYS A 30 1.59 5.52 -17.03
C LYS A 30 1.92 4.19 -17.70
N ALA A 31 0.91 3.35 -17.91
CA ALA A 31 1.07 2.10 -18.65
C ALA A 31 0.41 2.18 -20.02
N THR A 32 -0.80 2.75 -20.09
CA THR A 32 -1.61 2.75 -21.30
C THR A 32 -2.52 3.98 -21.35
N GLU A 33 -3.01 4.28 -22.55
CA GLU A 33 -4.06 5.27 -22.80
C GLU A 33 -5.05 4.73 -23.84
N GLY A 34 -6.34 4.82 -23.52
CA GLY A 34 -7.38 4.23 -24.33
C GLY A 34 -7.10 2.74 -24.64
N ALA A 35 -7.52 2.26 -25.81
CA ALA A 35 -7.39 0.84 -26.15
C ALA A 35 -6.14 0.48 -26.97
N THR A 36 -5.23 1.44 -27.22
CA THR A 36 -4.16 1.25 -28.21
C THR A 36 -2.80 1.80 -27.81
N PHE A 37 -2.72 2.83 -26.97
CA PHE A 37 -1.45 3.44 -26.62
C PHE A 37 -0.78 2.68 -25.47
N ILE A 38 0.50 2.35 -25.65
CA ILE A 38 1.35 1.72 -24.63
C ILE A 38 2.46 2.71 -24.29
N ASP A 39 2.60 3.01 -23.00
CA ASP A 39 3.73 3.78 -22.53
C ASP A 39 4.99 2.88 -22.53
N ARG A 40 5.92 3.20 -23.43
CA ARG A 40 7.16 2.43 -23.63
C ARG A 40 8.08 2.38 -22.41
N PHE A 41 7.92 3.27 -21.43
CA PHE A 41 8.77 3.32 -20.24
C PHE A 41 8.18 2.56 -19.05
N TYR A 42 6.89 2.21 -19.08
CA TYR A 42 6.16 1.60 -17.97
C TYR A 42 6.90 0.43 -17.29
N ASN A 43 7.24 -0.61 -18.06
CA ASN A 43 7.87 -1.82 -17.51
C ASN A 43 9.21 -1.52 -16.82
N ASN A 44 10.03 -0.65 -17.44
CA ASN A 44 11.31 -0.24 -16.88
C ASN A 44 11.12 0.62 -15.61
N ASN A 45 10.13 1.51 -15.60
CA ASN A 45 9.84 2.35 -14.44
C ASN A 45 9.36 1.52 -13.24
N ILE A 46 8.46 0.56 -13.46
CA ILE A 46 8.01 -0.35 -12.40
C ILE A 46 9.18 -1.17 -11.87
N ALA A 47 9.97 -1.81 -12.76
CA ALA A 47 11.10 -2.64 -12.35
C ALA A 47 12.14 -1.85 -11.54
N ASN A 48 12.54 -0.66 -12.00
CA ASN A 48 13.53 0.17 -11.31
C ASN A 48 13.02 0.72 -9.97
N THR A 49 11.74 1.09 -9.90
CA THR A 49 11.10 1.53 -8.66
C THR A 49 11.11 0.42 -7.61
N LYS A 50 10.69 -0.80 -8.00
CA LYS A 50 10.67 -1.96 -7.09
C LYS A 50 12.08 -2.40 -6.68
N ALA A 51 13.06 -2.36 -7.60
CA ALA A 51 14.45 -2.70 -7.31
C ALA A 51 15.06 -1.81 -6.22
N LEU A 52 14.56 -0.59 -6.06
CA LEU A 52 14.98 0.35 -5.02
C LEU A 52 14.18 0.22 -3.71
N GLY A 53 13.26 -0.74 -3.63
CA GLY A 53 12.38 -0.96 -2.48
C GLY A 53 11.27 0.06 -2.33
N LEU A 54 10.98 0.86 -3.37
CA LEU A 54 9.89 1.83 -3.38
C LEU A 54 8.57 1.14 -3.79
N ILE A 55 7.43 1.76 -3.47
CA ILE A 55 6.13 1.30 -3.98
C ILE A 55 5.97 1.73 -5.45
N ALA A 56 5.56 0.80 -6.32
CA ALA A 56 5.37 1.05 -7.74
C ALA A 56 3.89 0.94 -8.13
N GLY A 57 3.28 2.05 -8.54
CA GLY A 57 1.91 2.09 -9.06
C GLY A 57 1.87 2.13 -10.59
N GLY A 58 0.81 1.59 -11.20
CA GLY A 58 0.57 1.71 -12.64
C GLY A 58 -0.77 2.37 -12.95
N TYR A 59 -0.82 3.32 -13.89
CA TYR A 59 -2.08 3.97 -14.25
C TYR A 59 -2.45 3.84 -15.72
N HIS A 60 -3.76 3.89 -15.98
CA HIS A 60 -4.36 3.92 -17.30
C HIS A 60 -5.10 5.23 -17.50
N PHE A 61 -4.77 5.96 -18.57
CA PHE A 61 -5.48 7.16 -18.97
C PHE A 61 -6.73 6.80 -19.78
N ALA A 62 -7.90 7.05 -19.22
CA ALA A 62 -9.17 6.63 -19.79
C ALA A 62 -9.50 7.36 -21.11
N ASN A 63 -10.16 6.66 -22.02
CA ASN A 63 -10.82 7.26 -23.19
C ASN A 63 -12.18 6.59 -23.51
N PHE A 64 -12.93 6.16 -22.50
CA PHE A 64 -14.19 5.42 -22.70
C PHE A 64 -15.45 6.25 -22.48
N GLN A 65 -16.39 6.29 -23.42
CA GLN A 65 -17.67 7.01 -23.22
C GLN A 65 -18.81 6.09 -22.77
N ASP A 66 -18.56 4.80 -22.61
CA ASP A 66 -19.54 3.79 -22.23
C ASP A 66 -18.89 2.56 -21.56
N ARG A 67 -19.73 1.70 -20.97
CA ARG A 67 -19.31 0.50 -20.27
C ARG A 67 -18.57 -0.51 -21.16
N ALA A 68 -18.97 -0.66 -22.42
CA ALA A 68 -18.34 -1.62 -23.32
C ALA A 68 -16.92 -1.19 -23.67
N LYS A 69 -16.71 0.11 -23.93
CA LYS A 69 -15.38 0.67 -24.16
C LYS A 69 -14.53 0.63 -22.89
N ALA A 70 -15.10 0.90 -21.72
CA ALA A 70 -14.41 0.76 -20.44
C ALA A 70 -13.86 -0.66 -20.23
N ILE A 71 -14.66 -1.69 -20.54
CA ILE A 71 -14.23 -3.09 -20.47
C ILE A 71 -13.09 -3.38 -21.46
N ARG A 72 -13.15 -2.85 -22.69
CA ARG A 72 -12.06 -3.03 -23.67
C ARG A 72 -10.75 -2.40 -23.19
N GLU A 73 -10.83 -1.17 -22.67
CA GLU A 73 -9.67 -0.45 -22.14
C GLU A 73 -9.09 -1.13 -20.90
N ALA A 74 -9.93 -1.65 -19.99
CA ALA A 74 -9.49 -2.39 -18.82
C ALA A 74 -8.75 -3.68 -19.18
N ASN A 75 -9.27 -4.43 -20.16
CA ASN A 75 -8.60 -5.64 -20.65
C ASN A 75 -7.27 -5.30 -21.35
N PHE A 76 -7.23 -4.22 -22.12
CA PHE A 76 -6.00 -3.74 -22.74
C PHE A 76 -4.96 -3.36 -21.68
N PHE A 77 -5.32 -2.53 -20.71
CA PHE A 77 -4.45 -2.18 -19.59
C PHE A 77 -3.97 -3.43 -18.83
N LYS A 78 -4.87 -4.36 -18.50
CA LYS A 78 -4.52 -5.63 -17.84
C LYS A 78 -3.50 -6.44 -18.63
N SER A 79 -3.65 -6.52 -19.95
CA SER A 79 -2.72 -7.25 -20.81
C SER A 79 -1.29 -6.66 -20.83
N ILE A 80 -1.16 -5.36 -20.56
CA ILE A 80 0.13 -4.65 -20.53
C ILE A 80 0.71 -4.59 -19.11
N ALA A 81 -0.11 -4.23 -18.12
CA ALA A 81 0.33 -3.88 -16.77
C ALA A 81 0.64 -5.10 -15.89
N ALA A 82 -0.09 -6.21 -16.06
CA ALA A 82 -0.01 -7.35 -15.13
C ALA A 82 1.38 -7.98 -15.05
N GLY A 83 2.11 -8.06 -16.17
CA GLY A 83 3.44 -8.66 -16.21
C GLY A 83 4.48 -7.90 -15.37
N ALA A 84 4.31 -6.59 -15.19
CA ALA A 84 5.22 -5.75 -14.41
C ALA A 84 5.00 -5.87 -12.88
N LYS A 85 3.87 -6.47 -12.45
CA LYS A 85 3.51 -6.67 -11.04
C LYS A 85 3.57 -5.37 -10.21
N PRO A 86 2.82 -4.32 -10.59
CA PRO A 86 2.71 -3.11 -9.77
C PRO A 86 2.09 -3.44 -8.40
N ASP A 87 2.40 -2.64 -7.39
CA ASP A 87 1.86 -2.78 -6.03
C ASP A 87 0.41 -2.29 -5.94
N PHE A 88 0.01 -1.37 -6.83
CA PHE A 88 -1.37 -0.93 -7.01
C PHE A 88 -1.59 -0.41 -8.44
N VAL A 89 -2.85 -0.33 -8.86
CA VAL A 89 -3.23 0.18 -10.18
C VAL A 89 -4.28 1.28 -10.11
N VAL A 90 -4.32 2.15 -11.12
CA VAL A 90 -5.17 3.34 -11.12
C VAL A 90 -5.91 3.47 -12.44
N LEU A 91 -7.22 3.72 -12.36
CA LEU A 91 -7.99 4.34 -13.42
C LEU A 91 -7.84 5.86 -13.32
N ASP A 92 -7.15 6.48 -14.27
CA ASP A 92 -7.09 7.93 -14.43
C ASP A 92 -8.29 8.38 -15.28
N PHE A 93 -9.24 9.04 -14.63
CA PHE A 93 -10.53 9.42 -15.20
C PHE A 93 -10.72 10.94 -15.21
N GLU A 94 -10.24 11.56 -16.29
CA GLU A 94 -10.34 13.01 -16.51
C GLU A 94 -10.70 13.40 -17.95
N GLN A 95 -11.17 12.43 -18.72
CA GLN A 95 -11.67 12.61 -20.07
C GLN A 95 -13.00 13.39 -20.10
N LYS A 96 -13.19 14.21 -21.14
CA LYS A 96 -14.44 14.95 -21.31
C LYS A 96 -15.65 14.01 -21.41
N CYS A 97 -16.63 14.16 -20.52
CA CYS A 97 -17.93 13.50 -20.58
C CYS A 97 -19.02 14.46 -20.09
N SER A 98 -20.30 14.08 -20.21
CA SER A 98 -21.44 14.94 -19.88
C SER A 98 -22.53 14.25 -19.05
N ARG A 99 -22.24 13.05 -18.55
CA ARG A 99 -23.20 12.19 -17.86
C ARG A 99 -22.53 11.49 -16.68
N ASP A 100 -23.34 10.82 -15.87
CA ASP A 100 -22.84 9.89 -14.87
C ASP A 100 -22.12 8.71 -15.57
N MET A 101 -20.86 8.49 -15.19
CA MET A 101 -19.97 7.48 -15.75
C MET A 101 -19.62 6.38 -14.74
N THR A 102 -20.26 6.36 -13.57
CA THR A 102 -19.96 5.47 -12.45
C THR A 102 -19.96 4.01 -12.85
N ASP A 103 -21.00 3.53 -13.56
CA ASP A 103 -21.09 2.12 -13.94
C ASP A 103 -20.03 1.71 -14.98
N ALA A 104 -19.55 2.65 -15.81
CA ALA A 104 -18.44 2.39 -16.74
C ALA A 104 -17.10 2.35 -16.00
N CYS A 105 -16.87 3.30 -15.07
CA CYS A 105 -15.69 3.31 -14.22
C CYS A 105 -15.62 2.06 -13.34
N LEU A 106 -16.74 1.62 -12.75
CA LEU A 106 -16.80 0.37 -11.97
C LEU A 106 -16.47 -0.85 -12.83
N ALA A 107 -16.99 -0.93 -14.06
CA ALA A 107 -16.66 -2.04 -14.97
C ALA A 107 -15.16 -2.09 -15.30
N PHE A 108 -14.50 -0.94 -15.40
CA PHE A 108 -13.05 -0.86 -15.56
C PHE A 108 -12.32 -1.29 -14.28
N LEU A 109 -12.66 -0.67 -13.14
CA LEU A 109 -12.03 -0.88 -11.83
C LEU A 109 -12.15 -2.33 -11.36
N ASP A 110 -13.30 -2.97 -11.55
CA ASP A 110 -13.51 -4.38 -11.23
C ASP A 110 -12.50 -5.28 -11.95
N ILE A 111 -12.26 -5.06 -13.25
CA ILE A 111 -11.32 -5.86 -14.05
C ILE A 111 -9.87 -5.63 -13.62
N ILE A 112 -9.48 -4.38 -13.39
CA ILE A 112 -8.08 -4.07 -13.04
C ILE A 112 -7.74 -4.44 -11.60
N SER A 113 -8.74 -4.61 -10.74
CA SER A 113 -8.56 -5.08 -9.37
C SER A 113 -8.02 -6.52 -9.28
N ASP A 114 -8.10 -7.29 -10.37
CA ASP A 114 -7.44 -8.60 -10.49
C ASP A 114 -5.91 -8.50 -10.60
N ILE A 115 -5.37 -7.32 -10.94
CA ILE A 115 -3.92 -7.10 -11.12
C ILE A 115 -3.28 -6.83 -9.76
N ALA A 116 -3.83 -5.85 -9.05
CA ALA A 116 -3.38 -5.30 -7.78
C ALA A 116 -4.53 -4.45 -7.17
N PRO A 117 -4.44 -3.98 -5.91
CA PRO A 117 -5.38 -3.00 -5.37
C PRO A 117 -5.61 -1.83 -6.35
N ALA A 118 -6.88 -1.56 -6.68
CA ALA A 118 -7.25 -0.56 -7.68
C ALA A 118 -7.71 0.75 -7.02
N LEU A 119 -7.40 1.88 -7.64
CA LEU A 119 -7.84 3.23 -7.26
C LEU A 119 -8.46 3.95 -8.46
N ILE A 120 -9.27 4.97 -8.16
CA ILE A 120 -9.69 5.96 -9.16
C ILE A 120 -8.98 7.29 -8.91
N TYR A 121 -8.45 7.88 -9.99
CA TYR A 121 -7.95 9.24 -10.02
C TYR A 121 -8.95 10.17 -10.71
N CYS A 122 -9.22 11.30 -10.06
CA CYS A 122 -10.02 12.39 -10.62
C CYS A 122 -9.92 13.66 -9.75
N ASN A 123 -10.30 14.80 -10.32
CA ASN A 123 -10.41 16.06 -9.58
C ASN A 123 -11.82 16.24 -8.94
N PRO A 124 -11.98 17.14 -7.95
CA PRO A 124 -13.27 17.35 -7.28
C PRO A 124 -14.45 17.73 -8.17
N SER A 125 -14.21 18.48 -9.27
CA SER A 125 -15.27 18.84 -10.22
C SER A 125 -15.79 17.60 -10.93
N TYR A 126 -14.89 16.74 -11.41
CA TYR A 126 -15.22 15.46 -12.03
C TYR A 126 -16.03 14.56 -11.10
N ILE A 127 -15.64 14.47 -9.84
CA ILE A 127 -16.37 13.70 -8.83
C ILE A 127 -17.81 14.18 -8.74
N LYS A 128 -18.02 15.49 -8.65
CA LYS A 128 -19.34 16.10 -8.50
C LYS A 128 -20.22 15.94 -9.75
N GLU A 129 -19.63 16.05 -10.94
CA GLU A 129 -20.36 16.11 -12.21
C GLU A 129 -20.66 14.74 -12.81
N HIS A 130 -19.80 13.74 -12.56
CA HIS A 130 -19.80 12.50 -13.34
C HIS A 130 -19.81 11.21 -12.51
N LEU A 131 -19.74 11.30 -11.18
CA LEU A 131 -19.71 10.13 -10.31
C LEU A 131 -20.81 10.17 -9.25
N ASN A 132 -21.26 8.99 -8.81
CA ASN A 132 -22.19 8.79 -7.70
C ASN A 132 -21.57 7.87 -6.64
N SER A 133 -22.22 7.76 -5.47
CA SER A 133 -21.67 7.10 -4.28
C SER A 133 -21.22 5.64 -4.48
N LYS A 134 -21.71 4.91 -5.48
CA LYS A 134 -21.27 3.53 -5.74
C LYS A 134 -19.76 3.43 -6.01
N ILE A 135 -19.16 4.49 -6.57
CA ILE A 135 -17.74 4.51 -6.91
C ILE A 135 -16.82 4.38 -5.68
N THR A 136 -17.34 4.73 -4.49
CA THR A 136 -16.60 4.76 -3.21
C THR A 136 -16.18 3.37 -2.71
N LYS A 137 -16.61 2.30 -3.41
CA LYS A 137 -16.02 0.96 -3.30
C LYS A 137 -14.50 0.97 -3.52
N TYR A 138 -14.00 1.90 -4.33
CA TYR A 138 -12.57 2.05 -4.62
C TYR A 138 -11.98 3.27 -3.91
N PRO A 139 -10.71 3.21 -3.46
CA PRO A 139 -10.03 4.35 -2.86
C PRO A 139 -9.76 5.46 -3.88
N LEU A 140 -9.72 6.70 -3.39
CA LEU A 140 -9.53 7.90 -4.19
C LEU A 140 -8.06 8.34 -4.22
N TRP A 141 -7.56 8.60 -5.43
CA TRP A 141 -6.42 9.48 -5.68
C TRP A 141 -6.94 10.82 -6.19
N VAL A 142 -6.94 11.86 -5.36
CA VAL A 142 -7.56 13.15 -5.71
C VAL A 142 -6.53 14.12 -6.28
N ALA A 143 -6.87 14.77 -7.39
CA ALA A 143 -6.13 15.92 -7.93
C ALA A 143 -6.71 17.23 -7.42
N HIS A 144 -5.99 17.94 -6.55
CA HIS A 144 -6.46 19.21 -6.01
C HIS A 144 -5.28 20.13 -5.69
N TYR A 145 -4.98 21.05 -6.59
CA TYR A 145 -3.78 21.87 -6.53
C TYR A 145 -4.03 23.21 -5.82
N GLY A 146 -2.96 23.81 -5.26
CA GLY A 146 -3.02 25.15 -4.67
C GLY A 146 -3.81 25.25 -3.35
N VAL A 147 -4.13 24.13 -2.72
CA VAL A 147 -4.90 24.07 -1.46
C VAL A 147 -4.08 23.47 -0.32
N LYS A 148 -4.41 23.85 0.92
CA LYS A 148 -3.78 23.28 2.12
C LYS A 148 -4.26 21.86 2.44
N SER A 149 -5.52 21.58 2.11
CA SER A 149 -6.11 20.24 2.20
C SER A 149 -7.10 20.07 1.05
N PRO A 150 -7.15 18.88 0.42
CA PRO A 150 -8.11 18.63 -0.64
C PRO A 150 -9.54 18.61 -0.07
N SER A 151 -10.47 19.19 -0.82
CA SER A 151 -11.93 19.09 -0.60
C SER A 151 -12.56 18.37 -1.79
N PHE A 152 -13.46 17.42 -1.52
CA PHE A 152 -14.15 16.58 -2.50
C PHE A 152 -15.44 16.01 -1.89
N THR A 153 -16.32 15.47 -2.73
CA THR A 153 -17.57 14.81 -2.31
C THR A 153 -17.45 13.29 -2.41
N LEU A 154 -18.49 12.56 -1.97
CA LEU A 154 -18.63 11.10 -2.00
C LEU A 154 -17.70 10.30 -1.07
N TRP A 155 -16.42 10.64 -0.98
CA TRP A 155 -15.47 10.00 -0.06
C TRP A 155 -15.29 10.80 1.23
N ASP A 156 -15.08 10.10 2.34
CA ASP A 156 -14.67 10.71 3.60
C ASP A 156 -13.15 10.94 3.68
N LYS A 157 -12.37 10.18 2.90
CA LYS A 157 -10.91 10.22 2.88
C LYS A 157 -10.33 9.88 1.51
N TYR A 158 -9.15 10.44 1.21
CA TYR A 158 -8.32 10.05 0.08
C TYR A 158 -7.24 9.05 0.50
N SER A 159 -6.74 8.26 -0.46
CA SER A 159 -5.55 7.43 -0.29
C SER A 159 -4.31 8.12 -0.82
N ILE A 160 -4.44 8.86 -1.92
CA ILE A 160 -3.39 9.68 -2.53
C ILE A 160 -3.95 11.06 -2.85
N TRP A 161 -3.14 12.10 -2.71
CA TRP A 161 -3.45 13.46 -3.11
C TRP A 161 -2.35 14.00 -4.02
N GLN A 162 -2.68 14.27 -5.28
CA GLN A 162 -1.83 15.01 -6.19
C GLN A 162 -2.00 16.51 -5.91
N PHE A 163 -0.94 17.15 -5.42
CA PHE A 163 -1.00 18.51 -4.90
C PHE A 163 -0.32 19.53 -5.82
N ILE A 164 0.52 19.07 -6.75
CA ILE A 164 1.22 19.88 -7.75
C ILE A 164 1.26 19.10 -9.08
N ASP A 165 0.96 19.79 -10.19
CA ASP A 165 1.04 19.30 -11.59
C ASP A 165 2.25 19.86 -12.37
N LYS A 166 3.05 20.71 -11.71
CA LYS A 166 4.17 21.46 -12.30
C LYS A 166 5.42 21.40 -11.41
N GLY A 167 5.64 20.26 -10.78
CA GLY A 167 6.87 20.00 -10.04
C GLY A 167 8.06 19.91 -10.99
N GLN A 168 9.25 20.17 -10.48
CA GLN A 168 10.49 19.98 -11.22
C GLN A 168 11.49 19.30 -10.30
N ILE A 169 12.09 18.21 -10.79
CA ILE A 169 13.16 17.48 -10.13
C ILE A 169 14.37 17.53 -11.04
N SER A 170 15.52 17.92 -10.49
CA SER A 170 16.74 18.06 -11.27
C SER A 170 17.12 16.72 -11.91
N GLY A 171 17.33 16.71 -13.23
CA GLY A 171 17.63 15.51 -13.99
C GLY A 171 16.40 14.71 -14.46
N VAL A 172 15.18 15.18 -14.19
CA VAL A 172 13.94 14.66 -14.79
C VAL A 172 13.44 15.64 -15.86
N ILE A 173 13.06 15.12 -17.02
CA ILE A 173 12.56 15.94 -18.14
C ILE A 173 11.10 16.31 -17.90
N GLY A 174 10.76 17.56 -18.22
CA GLY A 174 9.39 18.07 -18.17
C GLY A 174 8.90 18.35 -16.75
N TYR A 175 7.59 18.53 -16.63
CA TYR A 175 6.94 18.62 -15.33
C TYR A 175 6.73 17.24 -14.74
N ILE A 176 6.80 17.18 -13.42
CA ILE A 176 6.48 15.99 -12.65
C ILE A 176 5.41 16.32 -11.63
N ASP A 177 4.47 15.40 -11.50
CA ASP A 177 3.34 15.56 -10.61
C ASP A 177 3.73 15.05 -9.22
N LEU A 178 3.48 15.87 -8.20
CA LEU A 178 3.87 15.56 -6.82
C LEU A 178 2.66 15.11 -6.01
N ASN A 179 2.87 14.02 -5.28
CA ASN A 179 1.81 13.32 -4.58
C ASN A 179 2.14 13.10 -3.11
N TYR A 180 1.12 13.15 -2.28
CA TYR A 180 1.15 12.56 -0.96
C TYR A 180 0.28 11.31 -0.89
N MET A 181 0.82 10.23 -0.35
CA MET A 181 0.10 9.03 0.02
C MET A 181 -0.12 9.00 1.53
N THR A 182 -1.30 8.56 1.96
CA THR A 182 -1.57 8.35 3.39
C THR A 182 -0.74 7.20 3.95
N GLU A 183 -0.36 7.29 5.22
CA GLU A 183 0.41 6.22 5.88
C GLU A 183 -0.39 4.92 5.94
N ASP A 184 -1.71 4.99 6.17
CA ASP A 184 -2.59 3.83 6.15
C ASP A 184 -2.54 3.11 4.79
N PHE A 185 -2.63 3.84 3.68
CA PHE A 185 -2.57 3.24 2.35
C PHE A 185 -1.17 2.69 2.05
N TYR A 186 -0.11 3.45 2.33
CA TYR A 186 1.28 3.01 2.17
C TYR A 186 1.57 1.70 2.92
N ASN A 187 1.16 1.62 4.19
CA ASN A 187 1.34 0.42 5.01
C ASN A 187 0.49 -0.75 4.52
N SER A 188 -0.69 -0.50 3.94
CA SER A 188 -1.51 -1.56 3.35
C SER A 188 -0.81 -2.24 2.16
N LEU A 189 -0.07 -1.47 1.36
CA LEU A 189 0.67 -1.95 0.18
C LEU A 189 1.97 -2.68 0.53
N LYS A 190 2.63 -2.33 1.63
CA LYS A 190 3.90 -2.97 2.07
C LYS A 190 3.74 -4.37 2.69
N GLY A 191 2.57 -5.00 2.53
CA GLY A 191 2.26 -6.30 3.14
C GLY A 191 1.24 -6.21 4.28
N GLY A 192 0.48 -5.12 4.34
CA GLY A 192 -0.54 -4.87 5.35
C GLY A 192 0.03 -4.38 6.67
N LYS A 193 -0.75 -3.58 7.39
CA LYS A 193 -0.60 -3.50 8.84
C LYS A 193 -0.81 -4.92 9.36
N LYS A 194 0.20 -5.52 9.99
CA LYS A 194 0.05 -6.79 10.70
C LYS A 194 -1.20 -6.66 11.56
N LYS A 195 -2.16 -7.57 11.40
CA LYS A 195 -3.47 -7.47 12.05
C LYS A 195 -3.34 -7.52 13.57
N VAL A 196 -2.24 -8.10 14.07
CA VAL A 196 -1.91 -8.21 15.48
C VAL A 196 -0.53 -7.60 15.71
N LYS A 197 -0.45 -6.65 16.64
CA LYS A 197 0.82 -5.98 16.98
C LYS A 197 1.75 -6.89 17.78
N ASN A 198 1.26 -7.50 18.85
CA ASN A 198 2.04 -8.36 19.74
C ASN A 198 1.26 -9.63 20.06
N ILE A 199 1.95 -10.76 20.18
CA ILE A 199 1.44 -11.98 20.81
C ILE A 199 2.55 -12.61 21.65
N VAL A 200 2.20 -13.20 22.80
CA VAL A 200 3.14 -13.99 23.59
C VAL A 200 2.81 -15.47 23.49
N VAL A 201 3.78 -16.27 23.05
CA VAL A 201 3.68 -17.72 22.86
C VAL A 201 4.35 -18.43 24.03
N TYR A 202 3.72 -19.49 24.54
CA TYR A 202 4.27 -20.30 25.62
C TYR A 202 4.03 -21.80 25.37
N ASN A 203 4.87 -22.65 25.95
CA ASN A 203 4.55 -24.08 26.10
C ASN A 203 3.79 -24.30 27.41
N TYR A 204 2.84 -25.23 27.43
CA TYR A 204 2.09 -25.54 28.66
C TYR A 204 3.03 -25.93 29.80
N GLY A 205 2.75 -25.41 31.00
CA GLY A 205 3.56 -25.62 32.18
C GLY A 205 4.03 -24.30 32.81
N PRO A 206 5.17 -24.31 33.53
CA PRO A 206 5.62 -23.16 34.32
C PRO A 206 5.81 -21.85 33.54
N ASP A 207 6.18 -21.95 32.27
CA ASP A 207 6.49 -20.78 31.42
C ASP A 207 5.24 -19.97 31.07
N GLN A 208 4.04 -20.57 31.15
CA GLN A 208 2.78 -19.85 30.94
C GLN A 208 2.65 -18.68 31.93
N ASN A 209 3.02 -18.86 33.20
CA ASN A 209 2.90 -17.80 34.20
C ASN A 209 3.78 -16.58 33.85
N SER A 210 4.99 -16.83 33.37
CA SER A 210 5.90 -15.77 32.91
C SER A 210 5.40 -15.13 31.61
N ALA A 211 4.77 -15.89 30.72
CA ALA A 211 4.18 -15.40 29.48
C ALA A 211 2.99 -14.45 29.72
N GLU A 212 2.09 -14.78 30.66
CA GLU A 212 0.96 -13.90 31.00
C GLU A 212 1.44 -12.57 31.59
N ILE A 213 2.46 -12.57 32.46
CA ILE A 213 3.05 -11.32 33.00
C ILE A 213 3.66 -10.45 31.89
N LEU A 214 4.35 -11.06 30.93
CA LEU A 214 4.86 -10.34 29.77
C LEU A 214 3.71 -9.76 28.92
N ALA A 215 2.64 -10.52 28.75
CA ALA A 215 1.48 -10.13 27.96
C ALA A 215 0.70 -8.97 28.59
N ASP A 216 0.57 -8.95 29.93
CA ASP A 216 0.00 -7.84 30.69
C ASP A 216 0.79 -6.55 30.46
N TYR A 217 2.12 -6.61 30.53
CA TYR A 217 2.99 -5.46 30.23
C TYR A 217 2.84 -4.97 28.78
N LEU A 218 2.74 -5.89 27.83
CA LEU A 218 2.61 -5.59 26.40
C LEU A 218 1.18 -5.25 25.97
N ASN A 219 0.19 -5.39 26.86
CA ASN A 219 -1.25 -5.29 26.61
C ASN A 219 -1.67 -6.08 25.36
N CYS A 220 -1.39 -7.39 25.36
CA CYS A 220 -1.56 -8.25 24.18
C CYS A 220 -2.02 -9.68 24.55
N PRO A 221 -2.52 -10.47 23.58
CA PRO A 221 -2.97 -11.83 23.86
C PRO A 221 -1.81 -12.81 24.06
N THR A 222 -2.12 -13.91 24.74
CA THR A 222 -1.27 -15.11 24.80
C THR A 222 -1.80 -16.26 23.95
N ILE A 223 -0.92 -17.16 23.54
CA ILE A 223 -1.30 -18.40 22.84
C ILE A 223 -0.38 -19.56 23.23
N SER A 224 -0.98 -20.72 23.50
CA SER A 224 -0.21 -21.95 23.65
C SER A 224 0.40 -22.37 22.31
N ASN A 225 1.68 -22.70 22.32
CA ASN A 225 2.47 -23.13 21.15
C ASN A 225 1.89 -24.38 20.46
N GLY A 226 1.10 -25.19 21.17
CA GLY A 226 0.43 -26.36 20.60
C GLY A 226 -0.74 -26.01 19.67
N ARG A 227 -1.19 -24.75 19.61
CA ARG A 227 -2.30 -24.32 18.76
C ARG A 227 -1.81 -23.98 17.35
N LYS A 228 -2.44 -24.57 16.33
CA LYS A 228 -2.23 -24.14 14.93
C LYS A 228 -2.76 -22.70 14.77
N PHE A 229 -1.86 -21.78 14.47
CA PHE A 229 -2.16 -20.36 14.30
C PHE A 229 -1.29 -19.77 13.18
N ASP A 230 -1.85 -18.89 12.37
CA ASP A 230 -1.11 -18.19 11.31
C ASP A 230 -0.40 -16.95 11.88
N PHE A 231 0.88 -17.13 12.23
CA PHE A 231 1.72 -16.05 12.74
C PHE A 231 2.18 -15.06 11.65
N SER A 232 1.89 -15.29 10.37
CA SER A 232 2.29 -14.38 9.29
C SER A 232 1.64 -13.00 9.41
N GLN A 233 0.53 -12.89 10.15
CA GLN A 233 -0.22 -11.64 10.37
C GLN A 233 0.16 -10.92 11.67
N VAL A 234 1.18 -11.39 12.39
CA VAL A 234 1.66 -10.79 13.65
C VAL A 234 2.94 -9.99 13.41
N GLU A 235 3.04 -8.80 14.01
CA GLU A 235 4.24 -7.95 13.93
C GLU A 235 5.35 -8.46 14.86
N ASN A 236 5.03 -8.66 16.14
CA ASN A 236 5.99 -9.13 17.13
C ASN A 236 5.48 -10.43 17.78
N VAL A 237 6.22 -11.51 17.58
CA VAL A 237 5.98 -12.81 18.21
C VAL A 237 7.01 -12.99 19.30
N TYR A 238 6.58 -12.83 20.56
CA TYR A 238 7.41 -13.11 21.72
C TYR A 238 7.19 -14.57 22.14
N ALA A 239 8.25 -15.26 22.53
CA ALA A 239 8.15 -16.56 23.19
C ALA A 239 8.79 -16.54 24.57
N VAL A 240 8.19 -17.24 25.52
CA VAL A 240 8.70 -17.37 26.89
C VAL A 240 8.99 -18.83 27.20
N GLY A 241 10.23 -19.09 27.63
CA GLY A 241 10.74 -20.44 27.94
C GLY A 241 11.06 -21.29 26.71
N GLY A 242 11.73 -22.42 26.92
CA GLY A 242 12.12 -23.34 25.85
C GLY A 242 13.28 -22.84 24.98
N ASN A 243 13.29 -23.23 23.71
CA ASN A 243 14.30 -22.85 22.72
C ASN A 243 13.66 -22.49 21.36
N GLU A 244 14.41 -21.76 20.51
CA GLU A 244 13.89 -21.22 19.24
C GLU A 244 13.31 -22.28 18.30
N LYS A 245 13.88 -23.50 18.28
CA LYS A 245 13.43 -24.58 17.39
C LYS A 245 12.01 -25.08 17.71
N GLN A 246 11.49 -24.78 18.89
CA GLN A 246 10.15 -25.18 19.30
C GLN A 246 9.06 -24.25 18.78
N TYR A 247 9.41 -23.06 18.30
CA TYR A 247 8.46 -22.00 17.95
C TYR A 247 8.38 -21.76 16.45
N THR A 248 7.37 -20.98 16.07
CA THR A 248 7.13 -20.55 14.69
C THR A 248 8.35 -19.82 14.09
N SER A 249 8.55 -19.95 12.78
CA SER A 249 9.60 -19.22 12.05
C SER A 249 9.42 -17.70 12.06
N TYR A 250 8.25 -17.22 12.51
CA TYR A 250 7.94 -15.81 12.69
C TYR A 250 8.36 -15.27 14.08
N LEU A 251 9.03 -16.07 14.91
CA LEU A 251 9.52 -15.67 16.23
C LEU A 251 10.43 -14.44 16.10
N THR A 252 10.11 -13.36 16.83
CA THR A 252 10.93 -12.14 16.84
C THR A 252 11.80 -12.03 18.08
N LYS A 253 11.36 -12.57 19.23
CA LYS A 253 12.15 -12.57 20.47
C LYS A 253 11.83 -13.76 21.36
N LEU A 254 12.87 -14.46 21.80
CA LEU A 254 12.81 -15.48 22.83
C LEU A 254 13.31 -14.93 24.17
N ILE A 255 12.54 -15.12 25.24
CA ILE A 255 12.98 -14.88 26.63
C ILE A 255 12.96 -16.21 27.36
N SER A 256 14.11 -16.81 27.58
CA SER A 256 14.24 -18.15 28.15
C SER A 256 15.48 -18.25 29.04
N GLY A 257 15.31 -18.84 30.23
CA GLY A 257 16.38 -19.12 31.19
C GLY A 257 16.65 -20.61 31.33
N SER A 258 17.63 -20.97 32.18
CA SER A 258 17.99 -22.36 32.46
C SER A 258 16.88 -23.17 33.13
N ASP A 259 15.96 -22.49 33.81
CA ASP A 259 14.81 -23.06 34.49
C ASP A 259 13.66 -22.03 34.54
N ARG A 260 12.55 -22.42 35.19
CA ARG A 260 11.35 -21.58 35.33
C ARG A 260 11.61 -20.27 36.10
N TYR A 261 12.49 -20.28 37.10
CA TYR A 261 12.78 -19.12 37.93
C TYR A 261 13.68 -18.14 37.18
N ALA A 262 14.70 -18.66 36.50
CA ALA A 262 15.56 -17.88 35.61
C ALA A 262 14.76 -17.24 34.47
N THR A 263 13.83 -17.99 33.85
CA THR A 263 12.94 -17.47 32.81
C THR A 263 12.07 -16.33 33.33
N MET A 264 11.44 -16.51 34.49
CA MET A 264 10.66 -15.45 35.13
C MET A 264 11.51 -14.19 35.39
N GLN A 265 12.72 -14.36 35.93
CA GLN A 265 13.60 -13.23 36.22
C GLN A 265 13.99 -12.46 34.94
N LEU A 266 14.21 -13.17 33.82
CA LEU A 266 14.51 -12.54 32.53
C LEU A 266 13.31 -11.76 31.99
N VAL A 267 12.08 -12.27 32.14
CA VAL A 267 10.86 -11.52 31.79
C VAL A 267 10.75 -10.25 32.62
N LEU A 268 10.94 -10.34 33.94
CA LEU A 268 10.90 -9.16 34.82
C LEU A 268 11.99 -8.13 34.47
N ASN A 269 13.19 -8.59 34.10
CA ASN A 269 14.27 -7.71 33.67
C ASN A 269 13.93 -7.01 32.34
N PHE A 270 13.37 -7.74 31.37
CA PHE A 270 12.91 -7.18 30.10
C PHE A 270 11.86 -6.08 30.30
N ILE A 271 10.88 -6.34 31.18
CA ILE A 271 9.85 -5.35 31.56
C ILE A 271 10.49 -4.13 32.21
N LYS A 272 11.38 -4.34 33.20
CA LYS A 272 12.09 -3.27 33.91
C LYS A 272 12.91 -2.37 32.97
N ASN A 273 13.43 -2.94 31.89
CA ASN A 273 14.24 -2.22 30.90
C ASN A 273 13.40 -1.57 29.78
N GLY A 274 12.08 -1.52 29.92
CA GLY A 274 11.20 -0.87 28.94
C GLY A 274 11.03 -1.67 27.64
N GLY A 275 11.11 -3.00 27.73
CA GLY A 275 10.98 -3.89 26.57
C GLY A 275 12.25 -3.99 25.71
N LYS A 276 13.42 -3.74 26.31
CA LYS A 276 14.74 -3.89 25.66
C LYS A 276 15.41 -5.17 26.15
#